data_AF-A0AAJ4ARH7-F1
#
_entry.id   AF-A0AAJ4ARH7-F1
#
_cell.length_a   1.000
_cell.length_b   1.000
_cell.length_c   1.000
_cell.angle_alpha   90.00
_cell.angle_beta   90.00
_cell.angle_gamma   90.00
#
_symmetry.space_group_name_H-M   'P 1'
#
loop_
_entity.id
_entity.type
_entity.pdbx_description
1 polymer ?
#
loop_
_entity_poly.entity_id
_entity_poly.type
_entity_poly.pdbx_seq_one_letter_code
_entity_poly.pdbx_strand_id
1 'polypeptide(L)'
;MAQQFTRKFSFQQLAEQSPLWWQELLLRLNPTGEELSSNGLRLAVRENYLNFYHKGQAIAKVGFNQKKQLYCEQHIKYVFEGARTQKYLRLTAENRTLTNPERPEETERYLGGETLDLWIERSKQHKGDEKTFVEQVAAENSNVIDMEMGLPGDGYRIDLVALEQHGEEVRLVFWEAKLTTDSRCRTNSETPEVIEQLANYREFLTGKNRPQELKHAYVVACQVLVKITELAGKSVAPIIRDVAKEVYPLVIDHEPRLLLYHNSEADVRNSWSRHEEKLRENKVVLQVMTDKTDRQLFSKEMC
;
A
#
# COMPACT_ATOMS: atom_id res chain seq x y z
N MET A 1 -25.26 5.88 7.07
CA MET A 1 -24.62 6.66 5.99
C MET A 1 -23.28 6.00 5.71
N ALA A 2 -22.96 5.68 4.45
CA ALA A 2 -21.65 5.14 4.11
C ALA A 2 -20.56 6.17 4.49
N GLN A 3 -19.45 5.70 5.05
CA GLN A 3 -18.34 6.57 5.42
C GLN A 3 -17.66 7.10 4.13
N GLN A 4 -17.47 8.42 4.08
CA GLN A 4 -16.79 9.09 2.96
C GLN A 4 -15.37 8.55 2.79
N PHE A 5 -14.98 8.22 1.56
CA PHE A 5 -13.60 7.86 1.26
C PHE A 5 -12.74 9.12 1.15
N THR A 6 -11.70 9.23 1.99
CA THR A 6 -10.79 10.37 1.94
C THR A 6 -9.31 9.95 2.06
N ARG A 7 -8.45 10.81 1.52
CA ARG A 7 -7.00 10.73 1.60
C ARG A 7 -6.51 12.16 1.80
N LYS A 8 -5.88 12.45 2.94
CA LYS A 8 -5.40 13.80 3.23
C LYS A 8 -4.36 13.76 4.34
N PHE A 9 -3.37 14.63 4.22
CA PHE A 9 -2.40 14.86 5.27
C PHE A 9 -2.08 16.36 5.32
N SER A 10 -2.07 16.93 6.52
CA SER A 10 -1.83 18.37 6.68
C SER A 10 -0.34 18.68 6.66
N PHE A 11 0.06 19.66 5.86
CA PHE A 11 1.45 20.14 5.78
C PHE A 11 1.76 21.31 6.70
N GLN A 12 0.74 22.02 7.19
CA GLN A 12 0.92 23.31 7.88
C GLN A 12 1.88 23.23 9.07
N GLN A 13 1.97 22.08 9.72
CA GLN A 13 2.76 21.88 10.94
C GLN A 13 4.06 21.10 10.71
N LEU A 14 4.31 20.58 9.50
CA LEU A 14 5.51 19.81 9.19
C LEU A 14 6.78 20.69 9.15
N ALA A 15 6.66 21.92 8.64
CA ALA A 15 7.82 22.82 8.49
C ALA A 15 8.46 23.23 9.83
N GLU A 16 7.67 23.21 10.91
CA GLU A 16 8.09 23.63 12.25
C GLU A 16 8.56 22.44 13.11
N GLN A 17 8.31 21.21 12.68
CA GLN A 17 8.57 20.00 13.45
C GLN A 17 9.46 19.04 12.67
N SER A 18 10.69 18.87 13.13
CA SER A 18 11.64 17.94 12.52
C SER A 18 12.24 17.00 13.57
N PRO A 19 11.43 16.16 14.23
CA PRO A 19 11.95 15.18 15.17
C PRO A 19 12.84 14.18 14.42
N LEU A 20 13.88 13.65 15.09
CA LEU A 20 14.86 12.75 14.47
C LEU A 20 14.20 11.59 13.71
N TRP A 21 13.19 10.94 14.32
CA TRP A 21 12.48 9.83 13.68
C TRP A 21 11.79 10.22 12.37
N TRP A 22 11.37 11.48 12.20
CA TRP A 22 10.74 11.94 10.97
C TRP A 22 11.77 12.05 9.86
N GLN A 23 12.94 12.60 10.17
CA GLN A 23 14.06 12.68 9.23
C GLN A 23 14.50 11.27 8.79
N GLU A 24 14.59 10.33 9.73
CA GLU A 24 14.97 8.94 9.44
C GLU A 24 13.96 8.20 8.55
N LEU A 25 12.66 8.51 8.67
CA LEU A 25 11.63 8.00 7.75
C LEU A 25 11.76 8.60 6.35
N LEU A 26 12.00 9.91 6.24
CA LEU A 26 12.20 10.58 4.95
C LEU A 26 13.45 10.06 4.24
N LEU A 27 14.57 9.86 4.96
CA LEU A 27 15.79 9.29 4.39
C LEU A 27 15.55 7.91 3.75
N ARG A 28 14.72 7.08 4.40
CA ARG A 28 14.38 5.73 3.94
C ARG A 28 13.23 5.68 2.93
N LEU A 29 12.54 6.78 2.66
CA LEU A 29 11.40 6.79 1.72
C LEU A 29 11.86 6.45 0.30
N ASN A 30 11.44 5.33 -0.28
CA ASN A 30 11.68 5.02 -1.69
C ASN A 30 10.37 5.10 -2.49
N PRO A 31 10.23 6.08 -3.41
CA PRO A 31 9.12 6.10 -4.37
C PRO A 31 9.05 4.80 -5.18
N THR A 32 7.85 4.42 -5.61
CA THR A 32 7.61 3.28 -6.50
C THR A 32 8.35 3.45 -7.83
N GLY A 33 8.61 2.34 -8.54
CA GLY A 33 9.44 2.34 -9.75
C GLY A 33 10.95 2.25 -9.51
N GLU A 34 11.36 2.06 -8.25
CA GLU A 34 12.74 1.75 -7.86
C GLU A 34 12.73 0.52 -6.95
N GLU A 35 13.76 -0.31 -7.03
CA GLU A 35 13.95 -1.41 -6.08
C GLU A 35 14.03 -0.89 -4.63
N LEU A 36 13.23 -1.49 -3.73
CA LEU A 36 13.24 -1.12 -2.33
C LEU A 36 14.53 -1.61 -1.67
N SER A 37 15.33 -0.68 -1.14
CA SER A 37 16.53 -1.02 -0.39
C SER A 37 16.20 -1.88 0.84
N SER A 38 17.23 -2.49 1.44
CA SER A 38 17.09 -3.39 2.59
C SER A 38 16.37 -2.78 3.80
N ASN A 39 16.38 -1.45 3.91
CA ASN A 39 15.68 -0.66 4.92
C ASN A 39 14.78 0.45 4.32
N GLY A 40 14.49 0.36 3.02
CA GLY A 40 13.65 1.33 2.31
C GLY A 40 12.19 1.23 2.74
N LEU A 41 11.45 2.32 2.58
CA LEU A 41 10.05 2.44 2.96
C LEU A 41 9.20 2.97 1.81
N ARG A 42 8.05 2.33 1.56
CA ARG A 42 6.99 2.85 0.70
C ARG A 42 6.06 3.75 1.51
N LEU A 43 5.47 4.74 0.87
CA LEU A 43 4.54 5.68 1.51
C LEU A 43 3.13 5.45 1.01
N ALA A 44 2.17 5.43 1.93
CA ALA A 44 0.76 5.42 1.62
C ALA A 44 0.05 6.54 2.38
N VAL A 45 -0.79 7.29 1.67
CA VAL A 45 -1.58 8.38 2.24
C VAL A 45 -2.88 7.80 2.78
N ARG A 46 -3.32 8.21 3.95
CA ARG A 46 -4.61 7.80 4.54
C ARG A 46 -5.37 9.04 4.99
N GLU A 47 -6.52 8.87 5.63
CA GLU A 47 -7.24 9.99 6.22
C GLU A 47 -6.53 10.48 7.49
N ASN A 48 -5.86 11.64 7.41
CA ASN A 48 -5.15 12.33 8.49
C ASN A 48 -3.87 11.67 9.00
N TYR A 49 -3.36 10.66 8.31
CA TYR A 49 -2.06 10.07 8.63
C TYR A 49 -1.37 9.52 7.38
N LEU A 50 -0.06 9.35 7.49
CA LEU A 50 0.79 8.66 6.54
C LEU A 50 1.15 7.30 7.12
N ASN A 51 1.20 6.28 6.27
CA ASN A 51 1.79 5.00 6.65
C ASN A 51 3.04 4.75 5.82
N PHE A 52 4.10 4.31 6.50
CA PHE A 52 5.35 3.86 5.90
C PHE A 52 5.42 2.34 5.99
N TYR A 53 5.66 1.71 4.85
CA TYR A 53 5.65 0.26 4.72
C TYR A 53 7.02 -0.27 4.29
N HIS A 54 7.43 -1.38 4.87
CA HIS A 54 8.51 -2.21 4.33
C HIS A 54 7.92 -3.56 3.90
N LYS A 55 7.92 -3.86 2.60
CA LYS A 55 7.42 -5.13 2.04
C LYS A 55 6.05 -5.57 2.60
N GLY A 56 5.09 -4.63 2.58
CA GLY A 56 3.72 -4.85 3.07
C GLY A 56 3.55 -4.87 4.60
N GLN A 57 4.59 -4.51 5.37
CA GLN A 57 4.51 -4.34 6.82
C GLN A 57 4.49 -2.86 7.19
N ALA A 58 3.49 -2.41 7.95
CA ALA A 58 3.38 -1.03 8.42
C ALA A 58 4.41 -0.75 9.53
N ILE A 59 5.52 -0.11 9.17
CA ILE A 59 6.63 0.21 10.08
C ILE A 59 6.31 1.41 10.94
N ALA A 60 5.75 2.45 10.33
CA ALA A 60 5.44 3.69 11.01
C ALA A 60 4.15 4.30 10.49
N LYS A 61 3.28 4.70 11.40
CA LYS A 61 2.14 5.56 11.14
C LYS A 61 2.43 6.96 11.65
N VAL A 62 2.40 7.97 10.78
CA VAL A 62 2.70 9.35 11.13
C VAL A 62 1.45 10.20 11.06
N GLY A 63 1.14 10.93 12.12
CA GLY A 63 -0.04 11.77 12.20
C GLY A 63 0.15 12.97 13.11
N PHE A 64 -0.92 13.74 13.30
CA PHE A 64 -0.96 14.83 14.25
C PHE A 64 -1.91 14.51 15.40
N ASN A 65 -1.49 14.78 16.63
CA ASN A 65 -2.38 14.67 17.79
C ASN A 65 -3.33 15.88 17.86
N GLN A 66 -4.23 15.90 18.86
CA GLN A 66 -5.17 17.01 19.07
C GLN A 66 -4.47 18.36 19.33
N LYS A 67 -3.25 18.32 19.87
CA LYS A 67 -2.39 19.50 20.10
C LYS A 67 -1.59 19.89 18.87
N LYS A 68 -1.88 19.32 17.69
CA LYS A 68 -1.16 19.62 16.43
C LYS A 68 0.32 19.23 16.45
N GLN A 69 0.71 18.33 17.35
CA GLN A 69 2.06 17.81 17.44
C GLN A 69 2.18 16.54 16.60
N LEU A 70 3.26 16.45 15.84
CA LEU A 70 3.58 15.31 15.01
C LEU A 70 3.93 14.10 15.89
N TYR A 71 3.35 12.95 15.59
CA TYR A 71 3.64 11.69 16.26
C TYR A 71 3.96 10.60 15.25
N CYS A 72 4.64 9.57 15.74
CA CYS A 72 4.90 8.33 15.03
C CYS A 72 4.37 7.17 15.86
N GLU A 73 3.58 6.28 15.26
CA GLU A 73 3.04 5.07 15.89
C GLU A 73 3.71 3.82 15.30
N GLN A 74 4.17 2.94 16.18
CA GLN A 74 4.83 1.68 15.87
C GLN A 74 4.02 0.52 16.42
N HIS A 75 3.91 -0.56 15.66
CA HIS A 75 3.32 -1.78 16.20
C HIS A 75 4.24 -2.39 17.27
N ILE A 76 3.69 -2.74 18.43
CA ILE A 76 4.44 -3.24 19.60
C ILE A 76 5.38 -4.41 19.27
N LYS A 77 4.94 -5.33 18.39
CA LYS A 77 5.73 -6.49 17.94
C LYS A 77 7.09 -6.17 17.31
N TYR A 78 7.29 -4.95 16.80
CA TYR A 78 8.59 -4.52 16.27
C TYR A 78 9.46 -3.88 17.35
N VAL A 79 8.86 -3.36 18.42
CA VAL A 79 9.54 -2.67 19.52
C VAL A 79 10.00 -3.65 20.60
N PHE A 80 9.12 -4.58 20.99
CA PHE A 80 9.38 -5.58 22.02
C PHE A 80 9.23 -6.99 21.48
N GLU A 81 10.24 -7.83 21.70
CA GLU A 81 10.21 -9.24 21.30
C GLU A 81 9.19 -10.03 22.12
N GLY A 82 8.48 -10.95 21.47
CA GLY A 82 7.47 -11.78 22.13
C GLY A 82 6.18 -11.05 22.52
N ALA A 83 6.00 -9.79 22.14
CA ALA A 83 4.76 -9.05 22.35
C ALA A 83 3.58 -9.76 21.66
N ARG A 84 2.48 -9.97 22.40
CA ARG A 84 1.30 -10.70 21.92
C ARG A 84 0.14 -9.78 21.55
N THR A 85 0.15 -8.54 22.04
CA THR A 85 -0.87 -7.55 21.70
C THR A 85 -0.72 -6.97 20.28
N GLN A 86 -1.83 -6.45 19.76
CA GLN A 86 -1.87 -5.68 18.51
C GLN A 86 -1.83 -4.16 18.77
N LYS A 87 -1.21 -3.75 19.88
CA LYS A 87 -1.17 -2.34 20.30
C LYS A 87 -0.11 -1.57 19.51
N TYR A 88 -0.36 -0.27 19.37
CA TYR A 88 0.59 0.67 18.80
C TYR A 88 1.17 1.55 19.91
N LEU A 89 2.48 1.78 19.84
CA LEU A 89 3.23 2.63 20.75
C LEU A 89 3.57 3.93 20.03
N ARG A 90 3.60 5.06 20.75
CA ARG A 90 3.67 6.39 20.14
C ARG A 90 4.95 7.13 20.55
N LEU A 91 5.73 7.54 19.56
CA LEU A 91 6.78 8.56 19.67
C LEU A 91 6.22 9.96 19.38
N THR A 92 6.75 10.95 20.09
CA THR A 92 6.56 12.38 19.77
C THR A 92 7.93 13.09 19.78
N ALA A 93 7.96 14.39 19.47
CA ALA A 93 9.20 15.15 19.62
C ALA A 93 9.69 15.19 21.08
N GLU A 94 8.75 15.26 22.03
CA GLU A 94 8.99 15.37 23.47
C GLU A 94 9.24 14.00 24.14
N ASN A 95 8.56 12.95 23.69
CA ASN A 95 8.69 11.61 24.25
C ASN A 95 9.26 10.62 23.22
N ARG A 96 10.48 10.18 23.48
CA ARG A 96 11.21 9.19 22.66
C ARG A 96 11.33 7.82 23.32
N THR A 97 10.66 7.62 24.46
CA THR A 97 10.65 6.36 25.19
C THR A 97 9.30 5.68 24.99
N LEU A 98 9.36 4.42 24.58
CA LEU A 98 8.23 3.54 24.41
C LEU A 98 8.18 2.58 25.61
N THR A 99 7.01 2.43 26.21
CA THR A 99 6.80 1.53 27.33
C THR A 99 5.94 0.37 26.88
N ASN A 100 6.31 -0.85 27.25
CA ASN A 100 5.49 -2.02 26.97
C ASN A 100 4.21 -1.97 27.85
N PRO A 101 3.01 -1.86 27.26
CA PRO A 101 1.76 -1.80 28.03
C PRO A 101 1.41 -3.10 28.75
N GLU A 102 2.06 -4.23 28.41
CA GLU A 102 1.87 -5.53 29.07
C GLU A 102 2.90 -5.77 30.18
N ARG A 103 4.05 -5.07 30.12
CA ARG A 103 5.19 -5.17 31.04
C ARG A 103 5.82 -3.79 31.25
N PRO A 104 5.23 -2.91 32.08
CA PRO A 104 5.63 -1.51 32.16
C PRO A 104 7.09 -1.25 32.56
N GLU A 105 7.75 -2.24 33.16
CA GLU A 105 9.18 -2.26 33.45
C GLU A 105 10.07 -2.36 32.20
N GLU A 106 9.54 -2.91 31.10
CA GLU A 106 10.20 -2.96 29.80
C GLU A 106 9.98 -1.64 29.06
N THR A 107 11.08 -0.91 28.82
CA THR A 107 11.08 0.33 28.05
C THR A 107 12.14 0.30 26.96
N GLU A 108 11.83 0.90 25.83
CA GLU A 108 12.73 1.05 24.70
C GLU A 108 12.85 2.52 24.34
N ARG A 109 14.08 3.00 24.14
CA ARG A 109 14.33 4.39 23.76
C ARG A 109 14.65 4.45 22.26
N TYR A 110 14.00 5.37 21.55
CA TYR A 110 14.35 5.66 20.18
C TYR A 110 15.67 6.42 20.09
N LEU A 111 16.67 5.82 19.46
CA LEU A 111 18.04 6.34 19.34
C LEU A 111 18.37 6.87 17.94
N GLY A 112 17.43 6.82 16.99
CA GLY A 112 17.63 7.27 15.61
C GLY A 112 17.53 6.13 14.60
N GLY A 113 18.29 6.24 13.51
CA GLY A 113 18.29 5.29 12.40
C GLY A 113 18.48 3.82 12.82
N GLU A 114 19.39 3.54 13.76
CA GLU A 114 19.64 2.17 14.23
C GLU A 114 18.40 1.50 14.84
N THR A 115 17.60 2.25 15.61
CA THR A 115 16.34 1.74 16.16
C THR A 115 15.34 1.43 15.05
N LEU A 116 15.27 2.27 14.03
CA LEU A 116 14.37 2.07 12.90
C LEU A 116 14.80 0.88 12.03
N ASP A 117 16.11 0.69 11.82
CA ASP A 117 16.65 -0.46 11.10
C ASP A 117 16.34 -1.77 11.84
N LEU A 118 16.46 -1.79 13.17
CA LEU A 118 16.04 -2.94 13.99
C LEU A 118 14.55 -3.26 13.84
N TRP A 119 13.68 -2.24 13.86
CA TRP A 119 12.23 -2.44 13.67
C TRP A 119 11.90 -2.98 12.28
N ILE A 120 12.59 -2.49 11.25
CA ILE A 120 12.46 -2.99 9.89
C ILE A 120 12.96 -4.44 9.82
N GLU A 121 14.09 -4.77 10.44
CA GLU A 121 14.62 -6.14 10.45
C GLU A 121 13.62 -7.11 11.11
N ARG A 122 13.07 -6.75 12.28
CA ARG A 122 12.02 -7.54 12.94
C ARG A 122 10.78 -7.71 12.07
N SER A 123 10.43 -6.70 11.26
CA SER A 123 9.29 -6.79 10.34
C SER A 123 9.46 -7.86 9.26
N LYS A 124 10.70 -8.17 8.85
CA LYS A 124 11.00 -9.15 7.79
C LYS A 124 10.61 -10.57 8.18
N GLN A 125 10.47 -10.87 9.47
CA GLN A 125 9.98 -12.17 9.96
C GLN A 125 8.49 -12.39 9.65
N HIS A 126 7.76 -11.33 9.28
CA HIS A 126 6.34 -11.38 8.96
C HIS A 126 6.05 -11.22 7.47
N LYS A 127 7.07 -11.40 6.61
CA LYS A 127 6.91 -11.35 5.15
C LYS A 127 6.18 -12.61 4.66
N GLY A 128 5.17 -12.40 3.82
CA GLY A 128 4.56 -13.46 3.03
C GLY A 128 5.00 -13.33 1.57
N ASP A 129 4.93 -14.43 0.82
CA ASP A 129 5.31 -14.47 -0.59
C ASP A 129 4.46 -13.49 -1.42
N GLU A 130 3.14 -13.43 -1.18
CA GLU A 130 2.22 -12.47 -1.83
C GLU A 130 2.66 -11.01 -1.61
N LYS A 131 2.99 -10.64 -0.38
CA LYS A 131 3.46 -9.27 -0.06
C LYS A 131 4.80 -8.94 -0.69
N THR A 132 5.66 -9.95 -0.80
CA THR A 132 6.96 -9.80 -1.47
C THR A 132 6.76 -9.56 -2.96
N PHE A 133 5.85 -10.31 -3.58
CA PHE A 133 5.47 -10.13 -4.98
C PHE A 133 4.84 -8.74 -5.23
N VAL A 134 3.87 -8.31 -4.41
CA VAL A 134 3.25 -6.97 -4.50
C VAL A 134 4.31 -5.87 -4.46
N GLU A 135 5.31 -5.99 -3.59
CA GLU A 135 6.41 -5.04 -3.57
C GLU A 135 7.28 -5.11 -4.83
N GLN A 136 7.65 -6.30 -5.31
CA GLN A 136 8.42 -6.41 -6.56
C GLN A 136 7.70 -5.75 -7.74
N VAL A 137 6.38 -5.90 -7.82
CA VAL A 137 5.54 -5.19 -8.80
C VAL A 137 5.62 -3.69 -8.59
N ALA A 138 5.46 -3.19 -7.36
CA ALA A 138 5.58 -1.75 -7.07
C ALA A 138 6.98 -1.18 -7.39
N ALA A 139 8.04 -1.99 -7.26
CA ALA A 139 9.40 -1.62 -7.63
C ALA A 139 9.59 -1.47 -9.14
N GLU A 140 8.87 -2.24 -9.96
CA GLU A 140 8.96 -2.14 -11.42
C GLU A 140 7.98 -1.08 -11.99
N ASN A 141 7.00 -0.62 -11.21
CA ASN A 141 5.92 0.24 -11.68
C ASN A 141 5.89 1.59 -10.95
N SER A 142 6.51 2.61 -11.56
CA SER A 142 6.61 3.98 -10.99
C SER A 142 5.28 4.74 -10.86
N ASN A 143 4.23 4.21 -11.48
CA ASN A 143 2.87 4.74 -11.48
C ASN A 143 1.97 4.17 -10.36
N VAL A 144 2.49 3.26 -9.51
CA VAL A 144 1.79 2.79 -8.31
C VAL A 144 1.79 3.91 -7.25
N ILE A 145 0.62 4.22 -6.70
CA ILE A 145 0.42 5.36 -5.77
C ILE A 145 -0.19 4.99 -4.41
N ASP A 146 -0.73 3.79 -4.26
CA ASP A 146 -1.20 3.28 -2.96
C ASP A 146 -0.96 1.77 -2.91
N MET A 147 -0.61 1.31 -1.72
CA MET A 147 -0.47 -0.11 -1.38
C MET A 147 -1.38 -0.36 -0.18
N GLU A 148 -2.15 -1.46 -0.21
CA GLU A 148 -3.09 -1.81 0.85
C GLU A 148 -4.16 -0.71 1.08
N MET A 149 -4.84 -0.32 0.00
CA MET A 149 -5.94 0.64 0.02
C MET A 149 -7.09 0.07 0.86
N GLY A 150 -7.24 0.56 2.09
CA GLY A 150 -8.35 0.18 2.96
C GLY A 150 -9.69 0.75 2.50
N LEU A 151 -10.70 -0.11 2.46
CA LEU A 151 -12.10 0.25 2.22
C LEU A 151 -12.75 0.63 3.57
N PRO A 152 -13.43 1.78 3.68
CA PRO A 152 -14.17 2.12 4.90
C PRO A 152 -15.22 1.08 5.28
N GLY A 153 -15.28 0.72 6.57
CA GLY A 153 -16.32 -0.14 7.15
C GLY A 153 -16.02 -1.65 7.12
N ASP A 154 -15.52 -2.18 6.01
CA ASP A 154 -15.57 -3.64 5.77
C ASP A 154 -14.25 -4.37 6.04
N GLY A 155 -13.19 -3.64 6.40
CA GLY A 155 -11.86 -4.21 6.67
C GLY A 155 -11.12 -4.73 5.43
N TYR A 156 -11.80 -4.80 4.28
CA TYR A 156 -11.22 -5.13 2.98
C TYR A 156 -10.12 -4.15 2.57
N ARG A 157 -9.16 -4.67 1.79
CA ARG A 157 -8.07 -3.89 1.22
C ARG A 157 -7.79 -4.33 -0.20
N ILE A 158 -7.70 -3.36 -1.10
CA ILE A 158 -7.16 -3.58 -2.45
C ILE A 158 -5.63 -3.45 -2.35
N ASP A 159 -4.90 -4.41 -2.91
CA ASP A 159 -3.45 -4.51 -2.73
C ASP A 159 -2.68 -3.36 -3.37
N LEU A 160 -3.03 -2.95 -4.59
CA LEU A 160 -2.36 -1.89 -5.32
C LEU A 160 -3.35 -0.94 -6.00
N VAL A 161 -2.97 0.34 -6.04
CA VAL A 161 -3.62 1.36 -6.86
C VAL A 161 -2.56 2.03 -7.73
N ALA A 162 -2.83 2.09 -9.04
CA ALA A 162 -1.93 2.64 -10.04
C ALA A 162 -2.62 3.68 -10.92
N LEU A 163 -1.81 4.51 -11.57
CA LEU A 163 -2.24 5.48 -12.58
C LEU A 163 -1.89 4.97 -13.99
N GLU A 164 -2.84 4.94 -14.90
CA GLU A 164 -2.61 4.59 -16.30
C GLU A 164 -2.95 5.76 -17.22
N GLN A 165 -1.99 6.21 -18.02
CA GLN A 165 -2.26 7.21 -19.05
C GLN A 165 -3.07 6.55 -20.17
N HIS A 166 -4.19 7.16 -20.54
CA HIS A 166 -5.03 6.68 -21.64
C HIS A 166 -5.46 7.88 -22.50
N GLY A 167 -4.68 8.20 -23.54
CA GLY A 167 -4.92 9.40 -24.34
C GLY A 167 -4.79 10.67 -23.49
N GLU A 168 -5.83 11.50 -23.46
CA GLU A 168 -5.88 12.76 -22.69
C GLU A 168 -6.46 12.58 -21.27
N GLU A 169 -6.73 11.36 -20.82
CA GLU A 169 -7.18 11.05 -19.46
C GLU A 169 -6.16 10.18 -18.72
N VAL A 170 -6.23 10.22 -17.38
CA VAL A 170 -5.54 9.27 -16.52
C VAL A 170 -6.58 8.40 -15.82
N ARG A 171 -6.40 7.08 -15.90
CA ARG A 171 -7.24 6.10 -15.21
C ARG A 171 -6.62 5.74 -13.87
N LEU A 172 -7.44 5.73 -12.82
CA LEU A 172 -7.11 5.14 -11.54
C LEU A 172 -7.51 3.67 -11.56
N VAL A 173 -6.53 2.79 -11.40
CA VAL A 173 -6.66 1.34 -11.60
C VAL A 173 -6.37 0.59 -10.32
N PHE A 174 -7.14 -0.46 -10.06
CA PHE A 174 -7.13 -1.23 -8.81
C PHE A 174 -6.72 -2.67 -9.08
N TRP A 175 -5.76 -3.17 -8.33
CA TRP A 175 -5.27 -4.54 -8.48
C TRP A 175 -5.34 -5.29 -7.15
N GLU A 176 -5.89 -6.49 -7.21
CA GLU A 176 -5.76 -7.52 -6.16
C GLU A 176 -4.67 -8.49 -6.60
N ALA A 177 -3.69 -8.74 -5.74
CA ALA A 177 -2.62 -9.69 -6.02
C ALA A 177 -2.90 -11.01 -5.33
N LYS A 178 -2.67 -12.13 -6.03
CA LYS A 178 -2.81 -13.48 -5.48
C LYS A 178 -1.68 -14.37 -5.96
N LEU A 179 -1.25 -15.28 -5.10
CA LEU A 179 -0.47 -16.43 -5.56
C LEU A 179 -1.40 -17.42 -6.26
N THR A 180 -0.89 -18.16 -7.24
CA THR A 180 -1.67 -19.25 -7.84
C THR A 180 -2.00 -20.36 -6.82
N THR A 181 -1.24 -20.45 -5.73
CA THR A 181 -1.48 -21.32 -4.57
C THR A 181 -2.60 -20.84 -3.65
N ASP A 182 -3.11 -19.62 -3.84
CA ASP A 182 -4.21 -19.11 -3.03
C ASP A 182 -5.49 -19.91 -3.31
N SER A 183 -6.06 -20.49 -2.25
CA SER A 183 -7.26 -21.32 -2.33
C SER A 183 -8.47 -20.55 -2.86
N ARG A 184 -8.54 -19.23 -2.70
CA ARG A 184 -9.64 -18.40 -3.20
C ARG A 184 -9.67 -18.34 -4.73
N CYS A 185 -8.51 -18.55 -5.37
CA CYS A 185 -8.39 -18.64 -6.82
C CYS A 185 -8.58 -20.07 -7.34
N ARG A 186 -8.55 -21.08 -6.46
CA ARG A 186 -8.61 -22.50 -6.83
C ARG A 186 -9.94 -23.10 -6.40
N THR A 187 -10.78 -23.49 -7.35
CA THR A 187 -12.05 -24.14 -7.04
C THR A 187 -12.36 -25.34 -7.92
N ASN A 188 -12.99 -26.35 -7.30
CA ASN A 188 -13.65 -27.44 -8.02
C ASN A 188 -15.09 -27.08 -8.41
N SER A 189 -15.68 -26.04 -7.80
CA SER A 189 -16.97 -25.45 -8.17
C SER A 189 -16.85 -24.55 -9.41
N GLU A 190 -17.96 -24.02 -9.91
CA GLU A 190 -18.01 -23.13 -11.08
C GLU A 190 -17.40 -21.74 -10.79
N THR A 191 -17.57 -21.24 -9.56
CA THR A 191 -17.18 -19.85 -9.20
C THR A 191 -16.10 -19.84 -8.11
N PRO A 192 -14.88 -19.36 -8.41
CA PRO A 192 -13.85 -19.06 -7.39
C PRO A 192 -14.29 -17.99 -6.36
N GLU A 193 -13.83 -18.10 -5.12
CA GLU A 193 -14.14 -17.12 -4.04
C GLU A 193 -13.59 -15.72 -4.35
N VAL A 194 -12.47 -15.63 -5.09
CA VAL A 194 -11.90 -14.34 -5.50
C VAL A 194 -12.86 -13.51 -6.35
N ILE A 195 -13.83 -14.14 -7.03
CA ILE A 195 -14.84 -13.43 -7.82
C ILE A 195 -15.76 -12.61 -6.93
N GLU A 196 -16.17 -13.16 -5.78
CA GLU A 196 -16.98 -12.42 -4.80
C GLU A 196 -16.20 -11.23 -4.23
N GLN A 197 -14.90 -11.43 -3.95
CA GLN A 197 -14.02 -10.35 -3.50
C GLN A 197 -13.93 -9.22 -4.54
N LEU A 198 -13.72 -9.55 -5.82
CA LEU A 198 -13.69 -8.57 -6.91
C LEU A 198 -15.06 -7.91 -7.13
N ALA A 199 -16.16 -8.64 -6.92
CA ALA A 199 -17.51 -8.07 -6.99
C ALA A 199 -17.75 -7.03 -5.88
N ASN A 200 -17.32 -7.32 -4.66
CA ASN A 200 -17.40 -6.39 -3.52
C ASN A 200 -16.58 -5.12 -3.79
N TYR A 201 -15.40 -5.26 -4.40
CA TYR A 201 -14.61 -4.10 -4.84
C TYR A 201 -15.33 -3.31 -5.93
N ARG A 202 -15.89 -3.97 -6.94
CA ARG A 202 -16.64 -3.30 -8.00
C ARG A 202 -17.85 -2.54 -7.44
N GLU A 203 -18.60 -3.14 -6.52
CA GLU A 203 -19.71 -2.47 -5.84
C GLU A 203 -19.22 -1.24 -5.07
N PHE A 204 -18.13 -1.37 -4.33
CA PHE A 204 -17.50 -0.26 -3.64
C PHE A 204 -17.12 0.88 -4.59
N LEU A 205 -16.48 0.55 -5.72
CA LEU A 205 -15.96 1.52 -6.71
C LEU A 205 -17.07 2.21 -7.51
N THR A 206 -18.22 1.56 -7.67
CA THR A 206 -19.40 2.06 -8.41
C THR A 206 -20.47 2.67 -7.51
N GLY A 207 -20.30 2.58 -6.18
CA GLY A 207 -21.23 3.12 -5.20
C GLY A 207 -21.54 4.61 -5.41
N LYS A 208 -22.73 5.03 -4.94
CA LYS A 208 -23.19 6.42 -5.06
C LYS A 208 -22.16 7.39 -4.47
N ASN A 209 -21.80 8.42 -5.24
CA ASN A 209 -20.75 9.42 -4.95
C ASN A 209 -19.31 8.88 -4.87
N ARG A 210 -19.09 7.56 -4.94
CA ARG A 210 -17.74 7.01 -4.79
C ARG A 210 -16.75 7.41 -5.85
N PRO A 211 -17.12 7.42 -7.14
CA PRO A 211 -16.17 7.81 -8.16
C PRO A 211 -15.64 9.23 -7.90
N GLN A 212 -16.48 10.15 -7.44
CA GLN A 212 -16.09 11.52 -7.09
C GLN A 212 -15.20 11.56 -5.84
N GLU A 213 -15.56 10.80 -4.80
CA GLU A 213 -14.74 10.68 -3.59
C GLU A 213 -13.34 10.12 -3.89
N LEU A 214 -13.26 9.04 -4.66
CA LEU A 214 -12.00 8.41 -5.07
C LEU A 214 -11.14 9.37 -5.89
N LYS A 215 -11.71 10.03 -6.90
CA LYS A 215 -10.99 11.02 -7.71
C LYS A 215 -10.39 12.11 -6.84
N HIS A 216 -11.21 12.75 -6.00
CA HIS A 216 -10.74 13.82 -5.13
C HIS A 216 -9.67 13.32 -4.16
N ALA A 217 -9.90 12.18 -3.53
CA ALA A 217 -8.96 11.58 -2.59
C ALA A 217 -7.60 11.28 -3.27
N TYR A 218 -7.58 10.72 -4.48
CA TYR A 218 -6.33 10.37 -5.14
C TYR A 218 -5.60 11.54 -5.79
N VAL A 219 -6.29 12.62 -6.19
CA VAL A 219 -5.64 13.91 -6.51
C VAL A 219 -4.90 14.42 -5.27
N VAL A 220 -5.59 14.48 -4.11
CA VAL A 220 -4.97 14.92 -2.85
C VAL A 220 -3.84 13.99 -2.41
N ALA A 221 -3.99 12.67 -2.58
CA ALA A 221 -2.93 11.71 -2.28
C ALA A 221 -1.70 11.96 -3.15
N CYS A 222 -1.87 12.20 -4.46
CA CYS A 222 -0.76 12.54 -5.36
C CYS A 222 -0.07 13.85 -4.94
N GLN A 223 -0.83 14.88 -4.57
CA GLN A 223 -0.27 16.12 -4.01
C GLN A 223 0.57 15.85 -2.76
N VAL A 224 0.08 14.97 -1.87
CA VAL A 224 0.80 14.59 -0.66
C VAL A 224 2.07 13.82 -0.98
N LEU A 225 2.01 12.84 -1.89
CA LEU A 225 3.16 12.05 -2.34
C LEU A 225 4.24 12.95 -2.93
N VAL A 226 3.88 13.87 -3.84
CA VAL A 226 4.81 14.86 -4.41
C VAL A 226 5.48 15.64 -3.28
N LYS A 227 4.71 16.20 -2.34
CA LYS A 227 5.27 17.05 -1.30
C LYS A 227 6.19 16.30 -0.33
N ILE A 228 5.82 15.10 0.11
CA ILE A 228 6.62 14.31 1.04
C ILE A 228 7.90 13.78 0.37
N THR A 229 7.82 13.36 -0.89
CA THR A 229 9.01 12.90 -1.63
C THR A 229 9.98 14.05 -1.90
N GLU A 230 9.50 15.26 -2.20
CA GLU A 230 10.33 16.46 -2.30
C GLU A 230 11.05 16.77 -0.97
N LEU A 231 10.35 16.64 0.17
CA LEU A 231 10.96 16.81 1.50
C LEU A 231 12.04 15.75 1.78
N ALA A 232 11.93 14.57 1.19
CA ALA A 232 12.95 13.51 1.23
C ALA A 232 14.09 13.72 0.22
N GLY A 233 14.07 14.79 -0.58
CA GLY A 233 15.04 15.03 -1.66
C GLY A 233 14.91 14.06 -2.83
N LYS A 234 13.71 13.51 -3.04
CA LYS A 234 13.39 12.52 -4.08
C LYS A 234 12.28 13.03 -4.98
N SER A 235 11.97 12.29 -6.04
CA SER A 235 10.92 12.66 -6.99
C SER A 235 10.00 11.48 -7.29
N VAL A 236 8.70 11.76 -7.43
CA VAL A 236 7.73 10.80 -8.00
C VAL A 236 7.80 10.75 -9.53
N ALA A 237 7.14 9.78 -10.15
CA ALA A 237 6.95 9.71 -11.59
C ALA A 237 6.18 10.93 -12.14
N PRO A 238 6.38 11.32 -13.42
CA PRO A 238 5.67 12.43 -14.05
C PRO A 238 4.14 12.33 -13.95
N ILE A 239 3.54 11.16 -14.22
CA ILE A 239 2.08 10.97 -14.17
C ILE A 239 1.49 11.29 -12.79
N ILE A 240 2.22 11.03 -11.71
CA ILE A 240 1.80 11.38 -10.34
C ILE A 240 1.80 12.90 -10.15
N ARG A 241 2.80 13.61 -10.69
CA ARG A 241 2.83 15.08 -10.70
C ARG A 241 1.69 15.66 -11.54
N ASP A 242 1.40 15.06 -12.68
CA ASP A 242 0.35 15.52 -13.59
C ASP A 242 -1.03 15.38 -12.95
N VAL A 243 -1.31 14.24 -12.29
CA VAL A 243 -2.54 14.06 -11.50
C VAL A 243 -2.59 15.01 -10.30
N ALA A 244 -1.49 15.22 -9.58
CA ALA A 244 -1.43 16.15 -8.45
C ALA A 244 -1.76 17.60 -8.85
N LYS A 245 -1.40 17.98 -10.09
CA LYS A 245 -1.66 19.28 -10.70
C LYS A 245 -2.96 19.34 -11.51
N GLU A 246 -3.70 18.23 -11.57
CA GLU A 246 -4.93 18.09 -12.36
C GLU A 246 -4.73 18.48 -13.85
N VAL A 247 -3.58 18.11 -14.43
CA VAL A 247 -3.25 18.36 -15.85
C VAL A 247 -4.19 17.60 -16.78
N TYR A 248 -4.55 16.38 -16.41
CA TYR A 248 -5.47 15.51 -17.13
C TYR A 248 -6.67 15.14 -16.24
N PRO A 249 -7.87 14.94 -16.81
CA PRO A 249 -9.00 14.38 -16.09
C PRO A 249 -8.64 13.01 -15.49
N LEU A 250 -8.84 12.87 -14.18
CA LEU A 250 -8.75 11.57 -13.51
C LEU A 250 -10.09 10.85 -13.62
N VAL A 251 -10.07 9.61 -14.13
CA VAL A 251 -11.23 8.72 -14.23
C VAL A 251 -10.98 7.44 -13.43
N ILE A 252 -12.06 6.78 -13.01
CA ILE A 252 -11.98 5.56 -12.21
C ILE A 252 -12.17 4.37 -13.16
N ASP A 253 -11.21 3.45 -13.20
CA ASP A 253 -11.46 2.13 -13.75
C ASP A 253 -12.27 1.35 -12.72
N HIS A 254 -13.54 1.11 -13.01
CA HIS A 254 -14.44 0.41 -12.09
C HIS A 254 -14.20 -1.11 -12.07
N GLU A 255 -13.33 -1.61 -12.95
CA GLU A 255 -13.05 -3.03 -13.06
C GLU A 255 -11.77 -3.38 -12.26
N PRO A 256 -11.90 -3.92 -11.03
CA PRO A 256 -10.74 -4.37 -10.28
C PRO A 256 -10.09 -5.55 -11.01
N ARG A 257 -8.76 -5.49 -11.16
CA ARG A 257 -7.98 -6.45 -11.92
C ARG A 257 -7.31 -7.44 -10.99
N LEU A 258 -7.18 -8.69 -11.43
CA LEU A 258 -6.53 -9.75 -10.67
C LEU A 258 -5.10 -9.95 -11.19
N LEU A 259 -4.12 -9.74 -10.32
CA LEU A 259 -2.72 -10.00 -10.58
C LEU A 259 -2.31 -11.34 -9.97
N LEU A 260 -1.92 -12.30 -10.80
CA LEU A 260 -1.57 -13.65 -10.37
C LEU A 260 -0.08 -13.90 -10.50
N TYR A 261 0.54 -14.50 -9.49
CA TYR A 261 1.95 -14.87 -9.52
C TYR A 261 2.19 -16.37 -9.36
N HIS A 262 2.96 -16.93 -10.27
CA HIS A 262 3.51 -18.27 -10.19
C HIS A 262 4.86 -18.24 -9.46
N ASN A 263 4.84 -18.69 -8.20
CA ASN A 263 6.02 -18.72 -7.34
C ASN A 263 7.00 -19.86 -7.69
N SER A 264 6.56 -20.89 -8.43
CA SER A 264 7.43 -22.00 -8.81
C SER A 264 6.98 -22.75 -10.08
N GLU A 265 7.91 -23.42 -10.76
CA GLU A 265 7.60 -24.40 -11.83
C GLU A 265 6.83 -25.64 -11.31
N ALA A 266 6.77 -25.85 -9.99
CA ALA A 266 5.95 -26.90 -9.40
C ALA A 266 4.45 -26.53 -9.41
N ASP A 267 4.12 -25.24 -9.33
CA ASP A 267 2.73 -24.76 -9.33
C ASP A 267 2.04 -24.94 -10.69
N VAL A 268 2.82 -24.80 -11.78
CA VAL A 268 2.37 -25.06 -13.17
C VAL A 268 1.92 -26.51 -13.36
N ARG A 269 2.53 -27.46 -12.63
CA ARG A 269 2.21 -28.89 -12.73
C ARG A 269 0.91 -29.30 -12.00
N ASN A 270 0.35 -28.42 -11.16
CA ASN A 270 -0.81 -28.71 -10.30
C ASN A 270 -2.13 -28.10 -10.82
N SER A 271 -2.52 -28.44 -12.04
CA SER A 271 -3.86 -28.15 -12.59
C SER A 271 -4.25 -26.67 -12.66
N TRP A 272 -3.30 -25.74 -12.56
CA TRP A 272 -3.57 -24.30 -12.54
C TRP A 272 -4.33 -23.83 -13.78
N SER A 273 -3.97 -24.36 -14.96
CA SER A 273 -4.63 -24.02 -16.23
C SER A 273 -6.15 -24.16 -16.18
N ARG A 274 -6.67 -25.18 -15.50
CA ARG A 274 -8.11 -25.38 -15.29
C ARG A 274 -8.74 -24.28 -14.43
N HIS A 275 -8.02 -23.81 -13.41
CA HIS A 275 -8.52 -22.73 -12.55
C HIS A 275 -8.44 -21.37 -13.24
N GLU A 276 -7.39 -21.14 -14.02
CA GLU A 276 -7.25 -19.95 -14.85
C GLU A 276 -8.36 -19.87 -15.91
N GLU A 277 -8.67 -20.98 -16.58
CA GLU A 277 -9.78 -21.06 -17.54
C GLU A 277 -11.09 -20.60 -16.92
N LYS A 278 -11.42 -21.08 -15.71
CA LYS A 278 -12.61 -20.63 -14.97
C LYS A 278 -12.61 -19.14 -14.66
N LEU A 279 -11.47 -18.56 -14.29
CA LEU A 279 -11.37 -17.11 -14.06
C LEU A 279 -11.65 -16.34 -15.35
N ARG A 280 -11.13 -16.81 -16.49
CA ARG A 280 -11.37 -16.21 -17.81
C ARG A 280 -12.82 -16.36 -18.27
N GLU A 281 -13.44 -17.52 -18.06
CA GLU A 281 -14.86 -17.76 -18.36
C GLU A 281 -15.78 -16.82 -17.55
N ASN A 282 -15.40 -16.52 -16.31
CA ASN A 282 -16.08 -15.53 -15.47
C ASN A 282 -15.69 -14.07 -15.80
N LYS A 283 -14.97 -13.84 -16.91
CA LYS A 283 -14.58 -12.51 -17.43
C LYS A 283 -13.75 -11.68 -16.45
N VAL A 284 -12.98 -12.32 -15.58
CA VAL A 284 -12.03 -11.62 -14.71
C VAL A 284 -10.92 -11.03 -15.58
N VAL A 285 -10.69 -9.72 -15.48
CA VAL A 285 -9.50 -9.08 -16.06
C VAL A 285 -8.30 -9.53 -15.25
N LEU A 286 -7.44 -10.34 -15.85
CA LEU A 286 -6.34 -10.97 -15.13
C LEU A 286 -5.01 -10.81 -15.86
N GLN A 287 -3.96 -10.56 -15.09
CA GLN A 287 -2.58 -10.60 -15.55
C GLN A 287 -1.83 -11.67 -14.79
N VAL A 288 -1.17 -12.58 -15.51
CA VAL A 288 -0.36 -13.65 -14.91
C VAL A 288 1.11 -13.30 -15.06
N MET A 289 1.81 -13.30 -13.94
CA MET A 289 3.27 -13.13 -13.85
C MET A 289 3.94 -14.40 -13.36
N THR A 290 5.21 -14.55 -13.74
CA THR A 290 6.10 -15.64 -13.37
C THR A 290 7.48 -15.07 -13.05
N ASP A 291 8.39 -15.89 -12.53
CA ASP A 291 9.80 -15.49 -12.36
C ASP A 291 10.52 -15.09 -13.66
N LYS A 292 9.96 -15.47 -14.82
CA LYS A 292 10.55 -15.24 -16.14
C LYS A 292 9.92 -14.05 -16.89
N THR A 293 8.89 -13.43 -16.34
CA THR A 293 8.20 -12.29 -16.96
C THR A 293 8.58 -10.99 -16.26
N ASP A 294 8.67 -9.90 -17.02
CA ASP A 294 8.74 -8.56 -16.45
C ASP A 294 7.47 -8.31 -15.61
N ARG A 295 7.61 -7.64 -14.46
CA ARG A 295 6.51 -7.37 -13.54
C ARG A 295 5.81 -6.04 -13.82
N GLN A 296 5.85 -5.58 -15.07
CA GLN A 296 5.13 -4.39 -15.53
C GLN A 296 3.62 -4.64 -15.52
N LEU A 297 2.84 -3.72 -14.96
CA LEU A 297 1.38 -3.77 -14.99
C LEU A 297 0.89 -3.42 -16.40
N PHE A 298 0.02 -4.26 -16.95
CA PHE A 298 -0.53 -4.06 -18.29
C PHE A 298 -1.83 -3.29 -18.25
N SER A 299 -2.12 -2.52 -19.31
CA SER A 299 -3.43 -1.90 -19.46
C SER A 299 -4.50 -2.99 -19.64
N LYS A 300 -5.75 -2.65 -19.34
CA LYS A 300 -6.87 -3.59 -19.43
C LYS A 300 -6.99 -4.24 -20.81
N GLU A 301 -6.65 -3.51 -21.87
CA GLU A 301 -6.73 -3.99 -23.25
C GLU A 301 -5.68 -5.07 -23.58
N MET A 302 -4.66 -5.21 -22.73
CA MET A 302 -3.58 -6.20 -22.81
C MET A 302 -3.76 -7.37 -21.83
N CYS A 303 -4.78 -7.34 -20.97
CA CYS A 303 -5.11 -8.40 -20.01
C CYS A 303 -6.24 -9.32 -20.53
#